data_AF-A0A950Z378-F1
#
_entry.id   AF-A0A950Z378-F1
#
_cell.length_a   1.000
_cell.length_b   1.000
_cell.length_c   1.000
_cell.angle_alpha   90.00
_cell.angle_beta   90.00
_cell.angle_gamma   90.00
#
_symmetry.space_group_name_H-M   'P 1'
#
loop_
_entity.id
_entity.type
_entity.pdbx_description
1 polymer ?
#
loop_
_entity_poly.entity_id
_entity_poly.type
_entity_poly.pdbx_seq_one_letter_code
_entity_poly.pdbx_strand_id
1 'polypeptide(L)'
;MGALVTTEDVRGLWVARLLLERGLGIICLIAFLVALNQFRPLLGERGLLPVPNFVRQVPFRESPSLFYSFPKDIAFTAGAWVGILLSLLVISGVSARYTWLSVTTWTLIYLIYLSFVNVGQTFYAFGWESILLEACFFAIFLGGSRVTPQQIPIWLFRWLLFRIMFGAGLIKLRGDECWRNLTCLKYYYETQPMPNPLSWFAHWGPEWFGKG
;
A
#
# COMPACT_ATOMS: atom_id res chain seq x y z
N MET A 1 -19.26 31.78 3.06
CA MET A 1 -19.80 31.25 1.79
C MET A 1 -19.75 29.73 1.87
N GLY A 2 -20.67 29.15 2.65
CA GLY A 2 -20.73 27.71 2.87
C GLY A 2 -21.49 27.06 1.72
N ALA A 3 -20.79 26.34 0.85
CA ALA A 3 -21.46 25.50 -0.13
C ALA A 3 -22.37 24.53 0.63
N LEU A 4 -23.67 24.57 0.33
CA LEU A 4 -24.64 23.61 0.83
C LEU A 4 -24.19 22.22 0.34
N VAL A 5 -23.52 21.46 1.21
CA VAL A 5 -23.16 20.07 0.94
C VAL A 5 -24.46 19.33 0.66
N THR A 6 -24.63 18.88 -0.57
CA THR A 6 -25.87 18.21 -0.97
C THR A 6 -25.95 16.84 -0.31
N THR A 7 -27.16 16.30 -0.15
CA THR A 7 -27.35 14.94 0.39
C THR A 7 -26.63 13.87 -0.44
N GLU A 8 -26.44 14.12 -1.74
CA GLU A 8 -25.67 13.27 -2.64
C GLU A 8 -24.17 13.28 -2.31
N ASP A 9 -23.60 14.46 -2.02
CA ASP A 9 -22.21 14.58 -1.59
C ASP A 9 -21.96 13.78 -0.31
N VAL A 10 -22.87 13.87 0.67
CA VAL A 10 -22.77 13.10 1.90
C VAL A 10 -22.78 11.60 1.61
N ARG A 11 -23.75 11.11 0.82
CA ARG A 11 -23.83 9.69 0.43
C ARG A 11 -22.56 9.22 -0.30
N GLY A 12 -21.99 10.05 -1.16
CA GLY A 12 -20.72 9.78 -1.84
C GLY A 12 -19.57 9.58 -0.86
N LEU A 13 -19.45 10.39 0.19
CA LEU A 13 -18.41 10.25 1.22
C LEU A 13 -18.58 8.96 2.03
N TRP A 14 -19.81 8.53 2.30
CA TRP A 14 -20.09 7.25 2.96
C TRP A 14 -19.62 6.06 2.15
N VAL A 15 -19.95 6.05 0.85
CA VAL A 15 -19.53 4.99 -0.08
C VAL A 15 -18.02 5.01 -0.26
N ALA A 16 -17.42 6.19 -0.43
CA ALA A 16 -15.97 6.34 -0.56
C ALA A 16 -15.24 5.80 0.66
N ARG A 17 -15.65 6.17 1.88
CA ARG A 17 -15.08 5.62 3.12
C ARG A 17 -15.22 4.10 3.16
N LEU A 18 -16.41 3.57 2.87
CA LEU A 18 -16.62 2.13 2.89
C LEU A 18 -15.67 1.42 1.93
N LEU A 19 -15.57 1.87 0.68
CA LEU A 19 -14.70 1.27 -0.32
C LEU A 19 -13.23 1.38 0.07
N LEU A 20 -12.79 2.52 0.62
CA LEU A 20 -11.43 2.70 1.11
C LEU A 20 -11.12 1.76 2.27
N GLU A 21 -11.99 1.67 3.28
CA GLU A 21 -11.80 0.77 4.42
C GLU A 21 -11.72 -0.70 3.99
N ARG A 22 -12.69 -1.17 3.19
CA ARG A 22 -12.75 -2.58 2.77
C ARG A 22 -11.63 -2.91 1.79
N GLY A 23 -11.44 -2.07 0.77
CA GLY A 23 -10.45 -2.27 -0.27
C GLY A 23 -9.04 -2.27 0.31
N LEU A 24 -8.72 -1.29 1.17
CA LEU A 24 -7.43 -1.23 1.84
C LEU A 24 -7.24 -2.39 2.81
N GLY A 25 -8.30 -2.82 3.52
CA GLY A 25 -8.27 -4.02 4.36
C GLY A 25 -7.91 -5.29 3.58
N ILE A 26 -8.46 -5.47 2.37
CA ILE A 26 -8.11 -6.58 1.47
C ILE A 26 -6.65 -6.49 1.02
N ILE A 27 -6.19 -5.29 0.64
CA ILE A 27 -4.79 -5.08 0.25
C ILE A 27 -3.84 -5.39 1.41
N CYS A 28 -4.16 -4.94 2.63
CA CYS A 28 -3.39 -5.26 3.83
C CYS A 28 -3.37 -6.77 4.11
N LEU A 29 -4.52 -7.46 3.96
CA LEU A 29 -4.60 -8.91 4.10
C LEU A 29 -3.64 -9.61 3.13
N ILE A 30 -3.65 -9.22 1.86
CA ILE A 30 -2.74 -9.77 0.85
C ILE A 30 -1.29 -9.48 1.23
N ALA A 31 -0.97 -8.25 1.65
CA ALA A 31 0.38 -7.86 2.05
C ALA A 31 0.89 -8.69 3.24
N PHE A 32 0.06 -8.94 4.25
CA PHE A 32 0.45 -9.78 5.39
C PHE A 32 0.51 -11.28 5.05
N LEU A 33 -0.31 -11.76 4.12
CA LEU A 33 -0.18 -13.12 3.57
C LEU A 33 1.14 -13.27 2.81
N VAL A 34 1.53 -12.27 2.02
CA VAL A 34 2.84 -12.24 1.35
C VAL A 34 3.95 -12.23 2.39
N ALA A 35 3.87 -11.37 3.42
CA ALA A 35 4.85 -11.36 4.51
C ALA A 35 4.93 -12.71 5.23
N LEU A 36 3.80 -13.36 5.53
CA LEU A 36 3.79 -14.67 6.19
C LEU A 36 4.53 -15.74 5.37
N ASN A 37 4.33 -15.76 4.05
CA ASN A 37 4.87 -16.80 3.18
C ASN A 37 6.29 -16.51 2.67
N GLN A 38 6.64 -15.24 2.48
CA GLN A 38 7.88 -14.84 1.80
C GLN A 38 8.90 -14.18 2.74
N PHE A 39 8.48 -13.59 3.86
CA PHE A 39 9.42 -12.84 4.70
C PHE A 39 10.50 -13.72 5.31
N ARG A 40 10.15 -14.91 5.80
CA ARG A 40 11.11 -15.84 6.41
C ARG A 40 12.22 -16.29 5.45
N PRO A 41 11.95 -16.80 4.23
CA PRO A 41 13.00 -17.18 3.31
C PRO A 41 13.84 -15.98 2.80
N LEU A 42 13.27 -14.78 2.73
CA LEU A 42 13.99 -13.59 2.25
C LEU A 42 14.83 -12.92 3.33
N LEU A 43 14.27 -12.73 4.53
CA LEU A 43 14.74 -11.81 5.56
C LEU A 43 14.79 -12.43 6.97
N GLY A 44 14.34 -13.68 7.14
CA GLY A 44 14.39 -14.41 8.40
C GLY A 44 15.82 -14.67 8.89
N GLU A 45 15.96 -15.40 10.00
CA GLU A 45 17.26 -15.67 10.65
C GLU A 45 18.26 -16.38 9.72
N ARG A 46 17.75 -17.14 8.75
CA ARG A 46 18.53 -17.86 7.71
C ARG A 46 18.13 -17.44 6.30
N GLY A 47 17.54 -16.24 6.16
CA GLY A 47 17.12 -15.72 4.86
C GLY A 47 18.28 -15.24 3.99
N LEU A 48 17.97 -14.78 2.79
CA LEU A 48 18.95 -14.18 1.87
C LEU A 48 19.59 -12.91 2.45
N LEU A 49 18.80 -12.09 3.15
CA LEU A 49 19.22 -10.85 3.80
C LEU A 49 18.80 -10.85 5.29
N PRO A 50 19.50 -11.59 6.17
CA PRO A 50 19.03 -11.79 7.55
C PRO A 50 18.87 -10.49 8.35
N VAL A 51 17.66 -10.24 8.83
CA VAL A 51 17.35 -9.10 9.73
C VAL A 51 18.25 -9.05 10.98
N PRO A 52 18.61 -10.17 11.64
CA PRO A 52 19.51 -10.13 12.79
C PRO A 52 20.88 -9.50 12.49
N ASN A 53 21.38 -9.65 11.26
CA ASN A 53 22.64 -9.04 10.85
C ASN A 53 22.45 -7.55 10.53
N PHE A 54 21.33 -7.19 9.93
CA PHE A 54 20.98 -5.82 9.58
C PHE A 54 20.83 -4.92 10.83
N VAL A 55 20.05 -5.35 11.83
CA VAL A 55 19.80 -4.53 13.05
C VAL A 55 21.04 -4.35 13.92
N ARG A 56 22.07 -5.19 13.76
CA ARG A 56 23.39 -5.01 14.39
C ARG A 56 24.24 -3.94 13.73
N GLN A 57 24.00 -3.66 12.44
CA GLN A 57 24.78 -2.71 11.64
C GLN A 57 24.10 -1.35 11.57
N VAL A 58 22.76 -1.33 11.59
CA VAL A 58 21.97 -0.11 11.45
C VAL A 58 21.41 0.32 12.81
N PRO A 59 21.57 1.60 13.22
CA PRO A 59 21.03 2.08 14.47
C PRO A 59 19.50 2.17 14.42
N PHE A 60 18.84 1.95 15.57
CA PHE A 60 17.37 2.02 15.70
C PHE A 60 16.77 3.34 15.17
N ARG A 61 17.51 4.45 15.24
CA ARG A 61 17.04 5.76 14.77
C ARG A 61 16.81 5.80 13.25
N GLU A 62 17.53 4.98 12.49
CA GLU A 62 17.40 4.90 11.03
C GLU A 62 16.38 3.83 10.61
N SER A 63 16.18 2.80 11.43
CA SER A 63 15.24 1.71 11.18
C SER A 63 14.42 1.37 12.43
N PRO A 64 13.48 2.25 12.84
CA PRO A 64 12.65 1.99 14.01
C PRO A 64 11.65 0.88 13.71
N SER A 65 11.76 -0.26 14.38
CA SER A 65 10.84 -1.39 14.17
C SER A 65 10.64 -2.20 15.44
N LEU A 66 9.47 -2.84 15.56
CA LEU A 66 9.20 -3.82 16.63
C LEU A 66 10.21 -4.99 16.58
N PHE A 67 10.64 -5.35 15.37
CA PHE A 67 11.58 -6.45 15.15
C PHE A 67 13.03 -6.09 15.48
N TYR A 68 13.35 -4.83 15.70
CA TYR A 68 14.68 -4.41 16.16
C TYR A 68 15.03 -5.02 17.51
N SER A 69 14.06 -5.07 18.43
CA SER A 69 14.27 -5.60 19.79
C SER A 69 14.25 -7.12 19.84
N PHE A 70 13.54 -7.77 18.90
CA PHE A 70 13.41 -9.22 18.87
C PHE A 70 13.46 -9.74 17.42
N PRO A 71 14.65 -9.74 16.78
CA PRO A 71 14.82 -10.16 15.39
C PRO A 71 14.83 -11.70 15.28
N LYS A 72 13.69 -12.35 15.51
CA LYS A 72 13.54 -13.81 15.40
C LYS A 72 12.40 -14.18 14.47
N ASP A 73 12.49 -15.36 13.85
CA ASP A 73 11.48 -15.89 12.93
C ASP A 73 10.06 -15.92 13.56
N ILE A 74 10.00 -16.19 14.86
CA ILE A 74 8.74 -16.23 15.62
C ILE A 74 8.06 -14.86 15.64
N ALA A 75 8.82 -13.78 15.82
CA ALA A 75 8.24 -12.43 15.84
C ALA A 75 7.73 -12.01 14.47
N PHE A 76 8.45 -12.32 13.38
CA PHE A 76 7.96 -12.06 12.02
C PHE A 76 6.67 -12.81 11.75
N THR A 77 6.63 -14.10 12.09
CA THR A 77 5.46 -14.96 11.89
C THR A 77 4.26 -14.46 12.71
N ALA A 78 4.48 -14.11 13.99
CA ALA A 78 3.45 -13.55 14.85
C ALA A 78 2.94 -12.21 14.34
N GLY A 79 3.84 -11.30 13.93
CA GLY A 79 3.47 -10.01 13.35
C GLY A 79 2.61 -10.16 12.09
N ALA A 80 2.96 -11.11 11.21
CA ALA A 80 2.18 -11.39 10.02
C ALA A 80 0.79 -11.95 10.36
N TRP A 81 0.68 -12.90 11.30
CA TRP A 81 -0.61 -13.42 11.75
C TRP A 81 -1.49 -12.35 12.41
N VAL A 82 -0.92 -11.51 13.27
CA VAL A 82 -1.66 -10.39 13.88
C VAL A 82 -2.13 -9.43 12.79
N GLY A 83 -1.30 -9.10 11.81
CA GLY A 83 -1.67 -8.28 10.66
C GLY A 83 -2.82 -8.88 9.82
N ILE A 84 -2.80 -10.20 9.59
CA ILE A 84 -3.90 -10.93 8.93
C ILE A 84 -5.19 -10.79 9.73
N LEU A 85 -5.16 -11.06 11.05
CA LEU A 85 -6.34 -10.97 11.92
C LEU A 85 -6.92 -9.56 11.97
N LEU A 86 -6.07 -8.54 12.08
CA LEU A 86 -6.50 -7.13 12.06
C LEU A 86 -7.11 -6.75 10.70
N SER A 87 -6.54 -7.25 9.60
CA SER A 87 -7.06 -6.99 8.26
C SER A 87 -8.42 -7.67 8.04
N LEU A 88 -8.61 -8.89 8.53
CA LEU A 88 -9.91 -9.56 8.55
C LEU A 88 -10.93 -8.81 9.44
N LEU A 89 -10.49 -8.26 10.57
CA LEU A 89 -11.33 -7.42 11.42
C LEU A 89 -11.78 -6.15 10.67
N VAL A 90 -10.87 -5.51 9.92
CA VAL A 90 -11.21 -4.39 9.03
C VAL A 90 -12.22 -4.83 7.99
N ILE A 91 -11.99 -5.93 7.26
CA ILE A 91 -12.87 -6.41 6.17
C ILE A 91 -14.26 -6.78 6.69
N SER A 92 -14.37 -7.39 7.87
CA SER A 92 -15.64 -7.77 8.50
C SER A 92 -16.50 -6.56 8.93
N GLY A 93 -15.85 -5.43 9.23
CA GLY A 93 -16.52 -4.17 9.58
C GLY A 93 -16.78 -4.00 11.05
N VAL A 94 -16.38 -4.99 11.84
CA VAL A 94 -16.38 -4.91 13.29
C VAL A 94 -15.49 -3.76 13.77
N SER A 95 -14.32 -3.54 13.15
CA SER A 95 -13.41 -2.45 13.54
C SER A 95 -14.05 -1.07 13.40
N ALA A 96 -14.87 -0.87 12.38
CA ALA A 96 -15.53 0.40 12.10
C ALA A 96 -16.70 0.69 13.07
N ARG A 97 -17.18 -0.29 13.86
CA ARG A 97 -18.35 -0.11 14.74
C ARG A 97 -18.15 0.98 15.79
N TYR A 98 -16.93 1.12 16.29
CA TYR A 98 -16.54 2.16 17.23
C TYR A 98 -15.33 2.92 16.71
N THR A 99 -15.33 4.25 16.82
CA THR A 99 -14.24 5.10 16.30
C THR A 99 -12.89 4.75 16.92
N TRP A 100 -12.84 4.53 18.23
CA TRP A 100 -11.59 4.15 18.91
C TRP A 100 -11.05 2.81 18.40
N LEU A 101 -11.92 1.83 18.14
CA LEU A 101 -11.54 0.52 17.63
C LEU A 101 -10.98 0.63 16.20
N SER A 102 -11.60 1.47 15.36
CA SER A 102 -11.12 1.76 14.00
C SER A 102 -9.71 2.37 14.04
N VAL A 103 -9.52 3.42 14.84
CA VAL A 103 -8.23 4.09 15.04
C VAL A 103 -7.17 3.08 15.51
N THR A 104 -7.45 2.34 16.59
CA THR A 104 -6.51 1.34 17.12
C THR A 104 -6.17 0.26 16.09
N THR A 105 -7.15 -0.26 15.36
CA THR A 105 -6.92 -1.31 14.36
C THR A 105 -6.00 -0.81 13.25
N TRP A 106 -6.27 0.37 12.68
CA TRP A 106 -5.44 0.97 11.63
C TRP A 106 -4.05 1.36 12.13
N THR A 107 -3.93 1.89 13.35
CA THR A 107 -2.63 2.19 13.97
C THR A 107 -1.81 0.92 14.15
N LEU A 108 -2.41 -0.18 14.62
CA LEU A 108 -1.69 -1.45 14.76
C LEU A 108 -1.25 -2.02 13.41
N ILE A 109 -2.13 -2.02 12.41
CA ILE A 109 -1.77 -2.42 11.04
C ILE A 109 -0.58 -1.59 10.55
N TYR A 110 -0.66 -0.27 10.68
CA TYR A 110 0.40 0.65 10.28
C TYR A 110 1.73 0.35 10.99
N LEU A 111 1.74 0.21 12.32
CA LEU A 111 2.97 -0.02 13.09
C LEU A 111 3.61 -1.38 12.81
N ILE A 112 2.79 -2.42 12.66
CA ILE A 112 3.28 -3.76 12.32
C ILE A 112 3.87 -3.73 10.90
N TYR A 113 3.15 -3.15 9.93
CA TYR A 113 3.62 -3.08 8.56
C TYR A 113 4.88 -2.22 8.43
N LEU A 114 4.93 -1.07 9.14
CA LEU A 114 6.10 -0.21 9.20
C LEU A 114 7.32 -0.97 9.75
N SER A 115 7.08 -1.84 10.73
CA SER A 115 8.14 -2.70 11.27
C SER A 115 8.69 -3.68 10.23
N PHE A 116 7.84 -4.25 9.37
CA PHE A 116 8.29 -5.09 8.24
C PHE A 116 9.09 -4.28 7.22
N VAL A 117 8.58 -3.12 6.81
CA VAL A 117 9.23 -2.27 5.79
C VAL A 117 10.59 -1.79 6.28
N ASN A 118 10.71 -1.33 7.52
CA ASN A 118 11.96 -0.76 8.05
C ASN A 118 13.11 -1.77 8.12
N VAL A 119 12.82 -3.07 8.34
CA VAL A 119 13.85 -4.13 8.34
C VAL A 119 13.92 -4.89 7.01
N GLY A 120 13.05 -4.55 6.05
CA GLY A 120 12.82 -5.33 4.83
C GLY A 120 13.87 -5.12 3.72
N GLN A 121 14.84 -4.23 3.95
CA GLN A 121 16.01 -4.01 3.07
C GLN A 121 15.60 -3.87 1.59
N THR A 122 16.34 -4.48 0.67
CA THR A 122 16.10 -4.40 -0.78
C THR A 122 14.72 -4.92 -1.19
N PHE A 123 14.20 -5.95 -0.51
CA PHE A 123 12.92 -6.57 -0.88
C PHE A 123 11.72 -5.68 -0.58
N TYR A 124 11.83 -4.77 0.40
CA TYR A 124 10.78 -3.80 0.76
C TYR A 124 11.13 -2.36 0.36
N ALA A 125 12.18 -2.15 -0.43
CA ALA A 125 12.60 -0.81 -0.87
C ALA A 125 11.76 -0.23 -2.03
N PHE A 126 10.83 -1.01 -2.58
CA PHE A 126 9.98 -0.56 -3.68
C PHE A 126 8.91 0.43 -3.21
N GLY A 127 8.55 1.38 -4.10
CA GLY A 127 7.60 2.45 -3.78
C GLY A 127 6.19 1.98 -3.37
N TRP A 128 5.80 0.75 -3.72
CA TRP A 128 4.53 0.15 -3.32
C TRP A 128 4.38 0.04 -1.80
N GLU A 129 5.47 -0.28 -1.10
CA GLU A 129 5.51 -0.42 0.35
C GLU A 129 5.24 0.91 1.05
N SER A 130 5.91 1.97 0.60
CA SER A 130 5.72 3.34 1.09
C SER A 130 4.31 3.87 0.82
N ILE A 131 3.75 3.55 -0.35
CA ILE A 131 2.37 3.93 -0.71
C ILE A 131 1.36 3.23 0.22
N LEU A 132 1.54 1.93 0.47
CA LEU A 132 0.66 1.18 1.36
C LEU A 132 0.75 1.70 2.80
N LEU A 133 1.95 2.03 3.29
CA LEU A 133 2.13 2.66 4.60
C LEU A 133 1.40 4.01 4.71
N GLU A 134 1.55 4.86 3.69
CA GLU A 134 0.89 6.16 3.66
C GLU A 134 -0.65 6.01 3.63
N ALA A 135 -1.15 5.05 2.85
CA ALA A 135 -2.58 4.72 2.82
C ALA A 135 -3.10 4.23 4.18
N CYS A 136 -2.37 3.32 4.84
CA CYS A 136 -2.71 2.82 6.18
C CYS A 136 -2.69 3.94 7.23
N PHE A 137 -1.73 4.86 7.14
CA PHE A 137 -1.68 6.03 8.01
C PHE A 137 -2.89 6.95 7.81
N PHE A 138 -3.29 7.22 6.56
CA PHE A 138 -4.49 8.01 6.29
C PHE A 138 -5.77 7.32 6.75
N ALA A 139 -5.81 5.99 6.70
CA ALA A 139 -6.97 5.20 7.12
C ALA A 139 -7.28 5.33 8.63
N ILE A 140 -6.28 5.66 9.46
CA ILE A 140 -6.46 5.98 10.88
C ILE A 140 -7.52 7.09 11.08
N PHE A 141 -7.58 8.04 10.15
CA PHE A 141 -8.46 9.21 10.24
C PHE A 141 -9.84 9.01 9.58
N LEU A 142 -10.15 7.84 9.00
CA LEU A 142 -11.44 7.59 8.34
C LEU A 142 -12.63 7.55 9.33
N GLY A 143 -12.35 7.25 10.60
CA GLY A 143 -13.33 7.23 11.68
C GLY A 143 -14.16 5.95 11.76
N GLY A 144 -15.26 6.01 12.51
CA GLY A 144 -16.20 4.90 12.69
C GLY A 144 -17.43 5.00 11.80
N SER A 145 -18.09 3.87 11.55
CA SER A 145 -19.28 3.74 10.69
C SER A 145 -20.51 4.50 11.18
N ARG A 146 -20.52 5.00 12.42
CA ARG A 146 -21.63 5.81 12.95
C ARG A 146 -21.36 7.30 12.94
N VAL A 147 -20.13 7.69 12.61
CA VAL A 147 -19.71 9.10 12.55
C VAL A 147 -19.77 9.56 11.11
N THR A 148 -20.21 10.80 10.91
CA THR A 148 -20.21 11.43 9.59
C THR A 148 -18.80 11.41 8.99
N PRO A 149 -18.59 10.85 7.79
CA PRO A 149 -17.28 10.79 7.17
C PRO A 149 -16.67 12.18 7.02
N GLN A 150 -15.40 12.32 7.42
CA GLN A 150 -14.65 13.56 7.24
C GLN A 150 -14.16 13.69 5.80
N GLN A 151 -14.19 14.91 5.25
CA GLN A 151 -13.71 15.16 3.88
C GLN A 151 -12.19 15.13 3.78
N ILE A 152 -11.48 15.52 4.84
CA ILE A 152 -10.01 15.65 4.85
C ILE A 152 -9.31 14.32 4.50
N PRO A 153 -9.60 13.18 5.15
CA PRO A 153 -8.99 11.90 4.78
C PRO A 153 -9.24 11.52 3.31
N ILE A 154 -10.44 11.78 2.79
CA ILE A 154 -10.80 11.48 1.40
C ILE A 154 -9.97 12.34 0.43
N TRP A 155 -9.75 13.62 0.75
CA TRP A 155 -8.84 14.47 -0.01
C TRP A 155 -7.39 14.01 0.08
N LEU A 156 -6.92 13.49 1.22
CA LEU A 156 -5.59 12.89 1.35
C LEU A 156 -5.44 11.67 0.43
N PHE A 157 -6.46 10.80 0.35
CA PHE A 157 -6.45 9.69 -0.61
C PHE A 157 -6.46 10.15 -2.07
N ARG A 158 -7.22 11.20 -2.40
CA ARG A 158 -7.18 11.80 -3.74
C ARG A 158 -5.81 12.38 -4.07
N TRP A 159 -5.18 13.05 -3.11
CA TRP A 159 -3.83 13.57 -3.25
C TRP A 159 -2.78 12.47 -3.41
N LEU A 160 -2.92 11.37 -2.66
CA LEU A 160 -2.10 10.18 -2.81
C LEU A 160 -2.20 9.63 -4.23
N LEU A 161 -3.41 9.40 -4.73
CA LEU A 161 -3.66 8.92 -6.09
C LEU A 161 -3.09 9.86 -7.14
N PHE A 162 -3.27 11.17 -6.97
CA PHE A 162 -2.70 12.18 -7.86
C PHE A 162 -1.17 12.07 -7.90
N ARG A 163 -0.49 12.07 -6.74
CA ARG A 163 0.97 11.97 -6.66
C ARG A 163 1.49 10.69 -7.30
N ILE A 164 0.79 9.58 -7.14
CA ILE A 164 1.18 8.29 -7.74
C ILE A 164 1.12 8.39 -9.27
N MET A 165 -0.02 8.81 -9.81
CA MET A 165 -0.21 8.89 -11.27
C MET A 165 0.72 9.93 -11.91
N PHE A 166 0.81 11.11 -11.29
CA PHE A 166 1.67 12.19 -11.76
C PHE A 166 3.16 11.82 -11.66
N GLY A 167 3.57 11.25 -10.52
CA GLY A 167 4.95 10.79 -10.30
C GLY A 167 5.37 9.70 -11.28
N ALA A 168 4.49 8.72 -11.54
CA ALA A 168 4.75 7.69 -12.55
C ALA A 168 4.94 8.29 -13.95
N GLY A 169 4.16 9.31 -14.32
CA GLY A 169 4.33 10.05 -15.57
C GLY A 169 5.67 10.79 -15.65
N LEU A 170 6.05 11.50 -14.58
CA LEU A 170 7.32 12.24 -14.54
C LEU A 170 8.54 11.31 -14.63
N ILE A 171 8.49 10.14 -13.98
CA ILE A 171 9.57 9.15 -14.07
C ILE A 171 9.71 8.65 -15.51
N LYS A 172 8.61 8.40 -16.21
CA LYS A 172 8.61 8.01 -17.63
C LYS A 172 9.21 9.11 -18.52
N LEU A 173 8.77 10.36 -18.36
CA LEU A 173 9.28 11.50 -19.12
C LEU A 173 10.76 11.82 -18.85
N ARG A 174 11.26 11.47 -17.66
CA ARG A 174 12.68 11.58 -17.30
C ARG A 174 13.51 10.42 -17.85
N GLY A 175 12.94 9.22 -17.91
CA GLY A 175 13.66 7.98 -18.16
C GLY A 175 14.15 7.80 -19.60
N ASP A 176 13.33 8.14 -20.59
CA ASP A 176 13.66 7.91 -22.00
C ASP A 176 12.91 8.91 -22.92
N GLU A 177 13.54 9.29 -24.03
CA GLU A 177 12.96 10.11 -25.09
C GLU A 177 11.76 9.42 -25.76
N CYS A 178 11.69 8.08 -25.76
CA CYS A 178 10.53 7.33 -26.29
C CYS A 178 9.19 7.80 -25.69
N TRP A 179 9.18 8.19 -24.41
CA TRP A 179 7.98 8.67 -23.71
C TRP A 179 7.63 10.11 -24.09
N ARG A 180 8.62 10.90 -24.51
CA ARG A 180 8.40 12.27 -25.02
C ARG A 180 7.91 12.26 -26.46
N ASN A 181 8.40 11.30 -27.25
CA ASN A 181 8.03 11.10 -28.64
C ASN A 181 6.77 10.24 -28.83
N LEU A 182 6.15 9.79 -27.73
CA LEU A 182 4.93 8.96 -27.72
C LEU A 182 5.08 7.63 -28.49
N THR A 183 6.29 7.08 -28.53
CA THR A 183 6.61 5.83 -29.25
C THR A 183 6.81 4.64 -28.33
N CYS A 184 6.89 4.86 -27.01
CA CYS A 184 7.30 3.82 -26.08
C CYS A 184 6.31 2.64 -25.99
N LEU A 185 5.01 2.87 -26.23
CA LEU A 185 3.99 1.82 -26.21
C LEU A 185 4.15 0.77 -27.33
N LYS A 186 4.91 1.07 -28.40
CA LYS A 186 5.19 0.10 -29.47
C LYS A 186 5.90 -1.16 -28.95
N TYR A 187 6.84 -0.97 -28.03
CA TYR A 187 7.66 -2.04 -27.47
C TYR A 187 7.31 -2.38 -26.02
N TYR A 188 6.59 -1.49 -25.33
CA TYR A 188 6.24 -1.66 -23.91
C TYR A 188 5.42 -2.94 -23.65
N TYR A 189 4.49 -3.27 -24.54
CA TYR A 189 3.64 -4.46 -24.36
C TYR A 189 4.41 -5.79 -24.45
N GLU A 190 5.54 -5.81 -25.18
CA GLU A 190 6.43 -6.97 -25.28
C GLU A 190 7.38 -7.07 -24.07
N THR A 191 7.84 -5.93 -23.56
CA THR A 191 8.99 -5.84 -22.64
C THR A 191 8.60 -5.58 -21.18
N GLN A 192 7.32 -5.34 -20.88
CA GLN A 192 6.88 -5.12 -19.50
C GLN A 192 7.17 -6.35 -18.61
N PRO A 193 7.50 -6.16 -17.32
CA PRO A 193 7.93 -7.25 -16.43
C PRO A 193 6.89 -8.36 -16.17
N MET A 194 5.60 -8.05 -16.33
CA MET A 194 4.48 -8.98 -16.15
C MET A 194 3.50 -8.83 -17.31
N PRO A 195 3.82 -9.36 -18.51
CA PRO A 195 2.94 -9.27 -19.64
C PRO A 195 1.69 -10.11 -19.40
N ASN A 196 0.53 -9.56 -19.73
CA ASN A 196 -0.75 -10.28 -19.65
C ASN A 196 -1.23 -10.64 -21.07
N PRO A 197 -2.19 -11.57 -21.22
CA PRO A 197 -2.69 -11.96 -22.54
C PRO A 197 -3.20 -10.79 -23.40
N LEU A 198 -3.75 -9.74 -22.78
CA LEU A 198 -4.22 -8.54 -23.47
C LEU A 198 -3.08 -7.73 -24.10
N SER A 199 -1.87 -7.88 -23.58
CA SER A 199 -0.68 -7.15 -24.05
C SER A 199 -0.27 -7.60 -25.44
N TRP A 200 -0.45 -8.89 -25.75
CA TRP A 200 -0.24 -9.41 -27.10
C TRP A 200 -1.23 -8.76 -28.08
N PHE A 201 -2.52 -8.71 -27.74
CA PHE A 201 -3.53 -8.06 -28.59
C PHE A 201 -3.28 -6.55 -28.76
N ALA A 202 -2.83 -5.87 -27.70
CA ALA A 202 -2.51 -4.44 -27.76
C ALA A 202 -1.28 -4.16 -28.65
N HIS A 203 -0.29 -5.06 -28.62
CA HIS A 203 0.90 -4.95 -29.48
C HIS A 203 0.55 -5.10 -30.97
N TRP A 204 -0.30 -6.07 -31.32
CA TRP A 204 -0.78 -6.28 -32.70
C TRP A 204 -1.96 -5.38 -33.10
N GLY A 205 -2.38 -4.48 -32.20
CA GLY A 205 -3.45 -3.54 -32.46
C GLY A 205 -3.07 -2.48 -33.50
N PRO A 206 -4.06 -1.73 -34.02
CA PRO A 206 -3.79 -0.62 -34.92
C PRO A 206 -2.85 0.42 -34.31
N GLU A 207 -2.06 1.10 -35.14
CA GLU A 207 -0.91 1.94 -34.72
C GLU A 207 -1.22 3.01 -33.66
N TRP A 208 -2.48 3.45 -33.56
CA TRP A 208 -2.90 4.41 -32.53
C TRP A 208 -2.82 3.84 -31.11
N PHE A 209 -2.85 2.51 -30.90
CA PHE A 209 -2.57 1.89 -29.59
C PHE A 209 -1.10 2.02 -29.17
N GLY A 210 -0.20 2.14 -30.14
CA GLY A 210 1.23 2.33 -29.93
C GLY A 210 1.66 3.81 -29.85
N LYS A 211 0.72 4.75 -30.06
CA LYS A 211 0.92 6.20 -29.94
C LYS A 211 0.16 6.68 -28.70
N GLY A 212 0.86 6.94 -27.61
CA GLY A 212 0.27 7.40 -26.35
C GLY A 212 1.22 8.25 -25.55
#